data_AF-A0A9X1KQK4-F1
#
_entry.id   AF-A0A9X1KQK4-F1
#
_cell.length_a   1.000
_cell.length_b   1.000
_cell.length_c   1.000
_cell.angle_alpha   90.00
_cell.angle_beta   90.00
_cell.angle_gamma   90.00
#
_symmetry.space_group_name_H-M   'P 1'
#
loop_
_entity.id
_entity.type
_entity.pdbx_description
1 polymer ?
#
loop_
_entity_poly.entity_id
_entity_poly.type
_entity_poly.pdbx_seq_one_letter_code
_entity_poly.pdbx_strand_id
1 'polypeptide(L)'
;MSDIKKGEKSSFEAKCPECGELMANMGLDFESPKKDDLKKWEHLKSLYSVGITFHSCGCSGPGYIPNSKEKLIEYFEEIKSTYLKNMEFWRNRVEPSTKKEIERDANKNWYELGRISSNYKKEVVRNQEGLDYWHEKIKNIEEKLSLIK
;
A
#
# COMPACT_ATOMS: atom_id res chain seq x y z
N MET A 1 35.95 -19.51 -15.81
CA MET A 1 35.29 -18.33 -15.24
C MET A 1 34.03 -18.82 -14.57
N SER A 2 34.13 -19.11 -13.28
CA SER A 2 33.10 -19.78 -12.49
C SER A 2 33.25 -19.26 -11.07
N ASP A 3 32.94 -17.98 -10.90
CA ASP A 3 33.25 -17.21 -9.70
C ASP A 3 32.05 -16.40 -9.20
N ILE A 4 30.83 -16.77 -9.61
CA ILE A 4 29.60 -16.26 -8.98
C ILE A 4 28.98 -17.40 -8.20
N LYS A 5 29.18 -17.39 -6.87
CA LYS A 5 28.44 -18.23 -5.95
C LYS A 5 26.96 -17.88 -6.02
N LYS A 6 26.19 -18.65 -6.78
CA LYS A 6 24.72 -18.57 -6.82
C LYS A 6 24.17 -18.76 -5.40
N GLY A 7 23.56 -17.71 -4.84
CA GLY A 7 22.73 -17.81 -3.64
C GLY A 7 23.28 -17.18 -2.35
N GLU A 8 24.51 -16.67 -2.32
CA GLU A 8 24.92 -15.81 -1.20
C GLU A 8 24.23 -14.44 -1.37
N LYS A 9 23.32 -14.09 -0.43
CA LYS A 9 22.79 -12.72 -0.37
C LYS A 9 23.97 -11.78 -0.15
N SER A 10 24.27 -10.95 -1.15
CA SER A 10 25.22 -9.84 -0.99
C SER A 10 24.80 -9.01 0.22
N SER A 11 25.64 -8.97 1.24
CA SER A 11 25.48 -8.11 2.41
C SER A 11 25.90 -6.67 2.14
N PHE A 12 26.33 -6.35 0.91
CA PHE A 12 26.79 -5.03 0.53
C PHE A 12 25.61 -4.17 0.08
N GLU A 13 25.51 -2.99 0.70
CA GLU A 13 24.59 -1.94 0.27
C GLU A 13 24.95 -1.46 -1.14
N ALA A 14 23.94 -1.37 -2.01
CA ALA A 14 24.12 -0.84 -3.36
C ALA A 14 24.30 0.69 -3.28
N LYS A 15 25.48 1.17 -3.67
CA LYS A 15 25.83 2.58 -3.71
C LYS A 15 25.90 3.09 -5.15
N CYS A 16 25.50 4.34 -5.36
CA CYS A 16 25.60 5.02 -6.63
C CYS A 16 27.08 5.14 -7.04
N PRO A 17 27.47 4.70 -8.24
CA PRO A 17 28.87 4.77 -8.69
C PRO A 17 29.35 6.22 -8.92
N GLU A 18 28.43 7.19 -9.03
CA GLU A 18 28.79 8.60 -9.28
C GLU A 18 28.95 9.42 -8.00
N CYS A 19 28.10 9.21 -6.99
CA CYS A 19 28.11 10.01 -5.76
C CYS A 19 28.32 9.21 -4.47
N GLY A 20 28.31 7.88 -4.52
CA GLY A 20 28.50 7.02 -3.35
C GLY A 20 27.29 6.89 -2.42
N GLU A 21 26.19 7.61 -2.69
CA GLU A 21 24.94 7.53 -1.92
C GLU A 21 24.21 6.20 -2.10
N LEU A 22 23.36 5.83 -1.14
CA LEU A 22 22.55 4.61 -1.22
C LEU A 22 21.54 4.66 -2.37
N MET A 23 21.45 3.56 -3.12
CA MET A 23 20.49 3.43 -4.22
C MET A 23 19.12 3.00 -3.73
N ALA A 24 18.07 3.58 -4.32
CA ALA A 24 16.69 3.15 -4.09
C ALA A 24 16.47 1.75 -4.69
N ASN A 25 15.93 0.83 -3.89
CA ASN A 25 15.46 -0.46 -4.39
C ASN A 25 14.08 -0.26 -5.03
N MET A 26 14.05 -0.28 -6.36
CA MET A 26 12.83 -0.05 -7.15
C MET A 26 12.12 -1.35 -7.57
N GLY A 27 12.68 -2.52 -7.27
CA GLY A 27 12.10 -3.82 -7.64
C GLY A 27 12.58 -4.40 -8.97
N LEU A 28 12.20 -5.65 -9.23
CA LEU A 28 12.71 -6.46 -10.34
C LEU A 28 12.17 -6.02 -11.70
N ASP A 29 10.96 -5.47 -11.75
CA ASP A 29 10.34 -5.00 -13.00
C ASP A 29 10.63 -3.52 -13.28
N PHE A 30 11.57 -2.93 -12.53
CA PHE A 30 11.96 -1.54 -12.75
C PHE A 30 12.80 -1.40 -14.01
N GLU A 31 12.28 -0.64 -14.98
CA GLU A 31 13.05 -0.17 -16.12
C GLU A 31 13.48 1.29 -15.89
N SER A 32 14.79 1.51 -15.79
CA SER A 32 15.32 2.86 -15.58
C SER A 32 15.11 3.74 -16.82
N PRO A 33 14.65 4.99 -16.67
CA PRO A 33 14.59 5.92 -17.78
C PRO A 33 16.01 6.31 -18.22
N LYS A 34 16.12 6.98 -19.37
CA LYS A 34 17.39 7.54 -19.83
C LYS A 34 17.94 8.52 -18.79
N LYS A 35 19.26 8.60 -18.66
CA LYS A 35 19.93 9.45 -17.66
C LYS A 35 19.54 10.93 -17.75
N ASP A 36 19.27 11.41 -18.96
CA ASP A 36 18.91 12.79 -19.29
C ASP A 36 17.40 13.08 -19.23
N ASP A 37 16.55 12.06 -19.02
CA ASP A 37 15.10 12.23 -18.92
C ASP A 37 14.69 12.68 -17.50
N LEU A 38 15.05 13.92 -17.17
CA LEU A 38 14.85 14.50 -15.84
C LEU A 38 13.39 14.43 -15.37
N LYS A 39 12.43 14.62 -16.29
CA LYS A 39 11.00 14.55 -15.97
C LYS A 39 10.58 13.16 -15.49
N LYS A 40 11.07 12.08 -16.14
CA LYS A 40 10.81 10.72 -15.67
C LYS A 40 11.49 10.43 -14.34
N TRP A 41 12.72 10.92 -14.13
CA TRP A 41 13.40 10.78 -12.84
C TRP A 41 12.66 11.49 -11.70
N GLU A 42 12.15 12.70 -11.93
CA GLU A 42 11.33 13.42 -10.94
C GLU A 42 10.02 12.67 -10.62
N HIS A 43 9.36 12.11 -11.64
CA HIS A 43 8.16 11.29 -11.42
C HIS A 43 8.48 10.03 -10.62
N LEU A 44 9.57 9.33 -10.94
CA LEU A 44 10.02 8.16 -10.16
C LEU A 44 10.35 8.50 -8.72
N LYS A 45 10.99 9.65 -8.48
CA LYS A 45 11.26 10.13 -7.11
C LYS A 45 9.95 10.35 -6.34
N SER A 46 8.92 10.86 -7.01
CA SER A 46 7.59 11.08 -6.43
C SER A 46 6.87 9.75 -6.13
N LEU A 47 6.99 8.74 -7.00
CA LEU A 47 6.47 7.40 -6.74
C LEU A 47 7.18 6.75 -5.54
N TYR A 48 8.52 6.85 -5.50
CA TYR A 48 9.32 6.25 -4.43
C TYR A 48 9.05 6.90 -3.07
N SER A 49 8.88 8.23 -3.01
CA SER A 49 8.63 8.95 -1.74
C SER A 49 7.33 8.52 -1.05
N VAL A 50 6.36 7.99 -1.81
CA VAL A 50 5.08 7.47 -1.30
C VAL A 50 5.02 5.93 -1.24
N GLY A 51 6.16 5.28 -1.48
CA GLY A 51 6.35 3.83 -1.37
C GLY A 51 5.86 3.01 -2.56
N ILE A 52 5.63 3.62 -3.73
CA ILE A 52 5.30 2.89 -4.95
C ILE A 52 6.59 2.46 -5.66
N THR A 53 6.71 1.17 -5.90
CA THR A 53 7.87 0.50 -6.53
C THR A 53 7.39 -0.60 -7.47
N PHE A 54 8.31 -1.17 -8.26
CA PHE A 54 8.06 -2.15 -9.31
C PHE A 54 8.43 -3.57 -8.84
N HIS A 55 8.11 -3.90 -7.60
CA HIS A 55 8.26 -5.28 -7.11
C HIS A 55 7.12 -6.15 -7.64
N SER A 56 7.46 -7.31 -8.20
CA SER A 56 6.48 -8.37 -8.48
C SER A 56 7.08 -9.75 -8.25
N CYS A 57 6.22 -10.76 -8.19
CA CYS A 57 6.61 -12.17 -8.20
C CYS A 57 6.91 -12.71 -9.62
N GLY A 58 6.88 -11.86 -10.65
CA GLY A 58 7.13 -12.23 -12.04
C GLY A 58 5.94 -12.81 -12.81
N CYS A 59 4.82 -13.13 -12.14
CA CYS A 59 3.64 -13.73 -12.81
C CYS A 59 2.65 -12.70 -13.37
N SER A 60 2.53 -11.53 -12.75
CA SER A 60 1.48 -10.54 -13.09
C SER A 60 2.01 -9.10 -13.18
N GLY A 61 3.32 -8.91 -13.01
CA GLY A 61 3.94 -7.59 -12.92
C GLY A 61 3.53 -6.83 -11.65
N PRO A 62 3.93 -5.55 -11.53
CA PRO A 62 3.71 -4.76 -10.31
C PRO A 62 2.29 -4.17 -10.20
N GLY A 63 1.40 -4.49 -11.13
CA GLY A 63 0.06 -3.91 -11.21
C GLY A 63 0.04 -2.50 -11.80
N TYR A 64 -1.01 -1.73 -11.52
CA TYR A 64 -1.14 -0.36 -11.99
C TYR A 64 -0.17 0.57 -11.26
N ILE A 65 0.62 1.32 -12.02
CA ILE A 65 1.51 2.36 -11.52
C ILE A 65 1.15 3.68 -12.20
N PRO A 66 0.79 4.75 -11.43
CA PRO A 66 0.48 6.05 -12.00
C PRO A 66 1.65 6.61 -12.82
N ASN A 67 1.35 7.12 -14.02
CA ASN A 67 2.36 7.56 -14.99
C ASN A 67 2.62 9.08 -14.99
N SER A 68 1.91 9.83 -14.16
CA SER A 68 2.12 11.27 -13.95
C SER A 68 1.81 11.66 -12.50
N LYS A 69 2.21 12.86 -12.08
CA LYS A 69 1.89 13.42 -10.76
C LYS A 69 0.37 13.54 -10.57
N GLU A 70 -0.35 13.96 -11.60
CA GLU A 70 -1.81 14.12 -11.56
C GLU A 70 -2.50 12.77 -11.38
N LYS A 71 -2.06 11.74 -12.14
CA LYS A 71 -2.57 10.37 -11.98
C LYS A 71 -2.22 9.76 -10.63
N LEU A 72 -1.08 10.15 -10.05
CA LEU A 72 -0.70 9.70 -8.71
C LEU A 72 -1.60 10.31 -7.64
N ILE A 73 -1.96 11.59 -7.77
CA ILE A 73 -2.92 12.25 -6.88
C ILE A 73 -4.30 11.61 -7.02
N GLU A 74 -4.79 11.42 -8.26
CA GLU A 74 -6.08 10.77 -8.54
C GLU A 74 -6.15 9.37 -7.92
N TYR A 75 -5.10 8.57 -8.08
CA TYR A 75 -4.99 7.23 -7.49
C TYR A 75 -5.17 7.24 -5.96
N PHE A 76 -4.49 8.15 -5.26
CA PHE A 76 -4.62 8.22 -3.80
C PHE A 76 -5.95 8.81 -3.33
N GLU A 77 -6.52 9.76 -4.05
CA GLU A 77 -7.86 10.29 -3.74
C GLU A 77 -8.95 9.21 -3.93
N GLU A 78 -8.82 8.34 -4.94
CA GLU A 78 -9.70 7.18 -5.12
C GLU A 78 -9.58 6.17 -3.97
N ILE A 79 -8.36 5.89 -3.52
CA ILE A 79 -8.13 5.04 -2.34
C ILE A 79 -8.74 5.67 -1.09
N LYS A 80 -8.51 6.96 -0.86
CA LYS A 80 -9.07 7.71 0.27
C LYS A 80 -10.60 7.65 0.26
N SER A 81 -11.22 7.86 -0.91
CA SER A 81 -12.67 7.75 -1.09
C SER A 81 -13.20 6.36 -0.72
N THR A 82 -12.51 5.30 -1.14
CA THR A 82 -12.81 3.93 -0.73
C THR A 82 -12.71 3.76 0.78
N TYR A 83 -11.66 4.28 1.43
CA TYR A 83 -11.48 4.16 2.88
C TYR A 83 -12.54 4.93 3.66
N LEU A 84 -12.95 6.11 3.18
CA LEU A 84 -14.06 6.87 3.77
C LEU A 84 -15.38 6.10 3.73
N LYS A 85 -15.68 5.42 2.62
CA LYS A 85 -16.86 4.52 2.52
C LYS A 85 -16.79 3.36 3.50
N ASN A 86 -15.61 2.76 3.67
CA ASN A 86 -15.42 1.72 4.68
C ASN A 86 -15.63 2.28 6.10
N MET A 87 -15.15 3.49 6.39
CA MET A 87 -15.39 4.14 7.68
C MET A 87 -16.88 4.42 7.91
N GLU A 88 -17.62 4.84 6.88
CA GLU A 88 -19.07 5.06 6.96
C GLU A 88 -19.83 3.77 7.34
N PHE A 89 -19.41 2.61 6.81
CA PHE A 89 -19.96 1.32 7.23
C PHE A 89 -19.85 1.14 8.76
N TRP A 90 -18.70 1.41 9.36
CA TRP A 90 -18.50 1.25 10.81
C TRP A 90 -19.27 2.28 11.65
N ARG A 91 -19.52 3.48 11.12
CA ARG A 91 -20.38 4.47 11.78
C ARG A 91 -21.84 4.04 11.82
N ASN A 92 -22.30 3.37 10.76
CA ASN A 92 -23.70 3.00 10.58
C ASN A 92 -24.03 1.56 11.03
N ARG A 93 -23.01 0.73 11.28
CA ARG A 93 -23.19 -0.64 11.78
C ARG A 93 -23.77 -0.60 13.19
N VAL A 94 -24.83 -1.37 13.42
CA VAL A 94 -25.33 -1.65 14.77
C VAL A 94 -24.51 -2.81 15.33
N GLU A 95 -23.79 -2.58 16.43
CA GLU A 95 -23.00 -3.65 17.05
C GLU A 95 -23.92 -4.78 17.54
N PRO A 96 -23.62 -6.04 17.20
CA PRO A 96 -24.43 -7.16 17.63
C PRO A 96 -24.24 -7.41 19.13
N SER A 97 -25.33 -7.68 19.84
CA SER A 97 -25.33 -7.87 21.29
C SER A 97 -25.63 -9.32 21.70
N THR A 98 -26.43 -10.03 20.89
CA THR A 98 -26.81 -11.42 21.14
C THR A 98 -26.03 -12.39 20.25
N LYS A 99 -25.88 -13.65 20.68
CA LYS A 99 -25.19 -14.69 19.90
C LYS A 99 -25.74 -14.82 18.47
N LYS A 100 -27.06 -14.74 18.29
CA LYS A 100 -27.72 -14.82 16.99
C LYS A 100 -27.43 -13.61 16.10
N GLU A 101 -27.35 -12.41 16.71
CA GLU A 101 -26.95 -11.19 15.99
C GLU A 101 -25.48 -11.26 15.57
N ILE A 102 -24.61 -11.77 16.45
CA ILE A 102 -23.17 -11.94 16.17
C ILE A 102 -22.99 -12.88 14.97
N GLU A 103 -23.64 -14.04 14.98
CA GLU A 103 -23.57 -14.98 13.85
C GLU A 103 -24.12 -14.39 12.55
N ARG A 104 -25.23 -13.63 12.62
CA ARG A 104 -25.80 -12.96 11.44
C ARG A 104 -24.87 -11.88 10.89
N ASP A 105 -24.31 -11.05 11.77
CA ASP A 105 -23.38 -9.97 11.42
C ASP A 105 -22.09 -10.54 10.80
N ALA A 106 -21.51 -11.58 11.43
CA ALA A 106 -20.32 -12.26 10.93
C ALA A 106 -20.52 -12.87 9.54
N ASN A 107 -21.71 -13.40 9.24
CA ASN A 107 -22.02 -13.95 7.92
C ASN A 107 -22.29 -12.86 6.88
N LYS A 108 -22.98 -11.77 7.26
CA LYS A 108 -23.34 -10.69 6.33
C LYS A 108 -22.15 -9.80 5.98
N ASN A 109 -21.35 -9.45 6.99
CA ASN A 109 -20.31 -8.43 6.91
C ASN A 109 -18.90 -9.03 7.01
N TRP A 110 -18.76 -10.30 6.60
CA TRP A 110 -17.51 -11.06 6.75
C TRP A 110 -16.30 -10.36 6.13
N TYR A 111 -16.52 -9.63 5.02
CA TYR A 111 -15.46 -8.94 4.30
C TYR A 111 -14.95 -7.74 5.10
N GLU A 112 -15.85 -6.91 5.62
CA GLU A 112 -15.53 -5.72 6.41
C GLU A 112 -14.90 -6.11 7.73
N LEU A 113 -15.47 -7.09 8.43
CA LEU A 113 -14.97 -7.57 9.72
C LEU A 113 -13.58 -8.22 9.58
N GLY A 114 -13.39 -9.03 8.52
CA GLY A 114 -12.12 -9.71 8.24
C GLY A 114 -10.97 -8.76 7.89
N ARG A 115 -11.25 -7.51 7.50
CA ARG A 115 -10.22 -6.47 7.32
C ARG A 115 -9.64 -5.97 8.64
N ILE A 116 -10.40 -6.10 9.74
CA ILE A 116 -10.02 -5.58 11.06
C ILE A 116 -9.42 -6.69 11.92
N SER A 117 -10.10 -7.84 12.01
CA SER A 117 -9.63 -8.97 12.80
C SER A 117 -9.71 -10.27 12.00
N SER A 118 -8.63 -11.04 11.95
CA SER A 118 -8.63 -12.41 11.43
C SER A 118 -9.46 -13.36 12.28
N ASN A 119 -9.77 -12.99 13.53
CA ASN A 119 -10.55 -13.77 14.49
C ASN A 119 -12.01 -13.30 14.60
N TYR A 120 -12.51 -12.49 13.65
CA TYR A 120 -13.88 -11.94 13.67
C TYR A 120 -15.02 -12.97 13.81
N LYS A 121 -14.75 -14.27 13.58
CA LYS A 121 -15.72 -15.36 13.82
C LYS A 121 -15.78 -15.83 15.27
N LYS A 122 -14.75 -15.51 16.07
CA LYS A 122 -14.58 -15.93 17.47
C LYS A 122 -14.84 -14.78 18.44
N GLU A 123 -14.68 -13.54 18.00
CA GLU A 123 -14.83 -12.34 18.82
C GLU A 123 -15.66 -11.28 18.08
N VAL A 124 -16.34 -10.42 18.85
CA VAL A 124 -17.09 -9.29 18.30
C VAL A 124 -16.10 -8.17 18.01
N VAL A 125 -15.96 -7.83 16.72
CA VAL A 125 -15.23 -6.63 16.32
C VAL A 125 -16.10 -5.41 16.64
N ARG A 126 -15.57 -4.52 17.49
CA ARG A 126 -16.24 -3.28 17.87
C ARG A 126 -16.16 -2.28 16.73
N ASN A 127 -17.16 -1.42 16.63
CA ASN A 127 -17.18 -0.32 15.67
C ASN A 127 -15.99 0.61 15.87
N GLN A 128 -15.61 0.89 17.12
CA GLN A 128 -14.46 1.74 17.40
C GLN A 128 -13.16 1.16 16.81
N GLU A 129 -12.96 -0.16 16.87
CA GLU A 129 -11.78 -0.80 16.27
C GLU A 129 -11.75 -0.62 14.75
N GLY A 130 -12.91 -0.76 14.09
CA GLY A 130 -13.03 -0.48 12.67
C GLY A 130 -12.80 1.00 12.33
N LEU A 131 -13.34 1.92 13.12
CA LEU A 131 -13.15 3.36 12.95
C LEU A 131 -11.68 3.74 13.08
N ASP A 132 -11.00 3.25 14.12
CA ASP A 132 -9.58 3.53 14.38
C ASP A 132 -8.70 3.01 13.24
N TYR A 133 -8.94 1.77 12.80
CA TYR A 133 -8.22 1.17 11.67
C TYR A 133 -8.35 2.01 10.41
N TRP A 134 -9.58 2.36 10.00
CA TRP A 134 -9.79 3.14 8.77
C TRP A 134 -9.33 4.59 8.92
N HIS A 135 -9.37 5.16 10.13
CA HIS A 135 -8.82 6.48 10.39
C HIS A 135 -7.31 6.51 10.17
N GLU A 136 -6.59 5.52 10.70
CA GLU A 136 -5.16 5.37 10.46
C GLU A 136 -4.85 5.18 8.97
N LYS A 137 -5.64 4.37 8.26
CA LYS A 137 -5.47 4.19 6.80
C LYS A 137 -5.69 5.49 6.03
N ILE A 138 -6.69 6.29 6.37
CA ILE A 138 -6.94 7.59 5.73
C ILE A 138 -5.79 8.55 6.01
N LYS A 139 -5.34 8.64 7.27
CA LYS A 139 -4.22 9.49 7.66
C LYS A 139 -2.95 9.16 6.86
N ASN A 140 -2.63 7.87 6.71
CA ASN A 140 -1.50 7.42 5.89
C ASN A 140 -1.62 7.88 4.42
N ILE A 141 -2.82 7.88 3.85
CA ILE A 141 -3.05 8.35 2.47
C ILE A 141 -2.94 9.88 2.37
N GLU A 142 -3.44 10.61 3.36
CA GLU A 142 -3.30 12.07 3.44
C GLU A 142 -1.83 12.50 3.56
N GLU A 143 -1.04 11.79 4.37
CA GLU A 143 0.41 11.98 4.45
C GLU A 143 1.08 11.76 3.09
N LYS A 144 0.76 10.67 2.38
CA LYS A 144 1.27 10.44 1.01
C LYS A 144 0.89 11.55 0.05
N LEU A 145 -0.36 12.01 0.07
CA LEU A 145 -0.82 13.13 -0.76
C LEU A 145 -0.05 14.43 -0.44
N SER A 146 0.28 14.67 0.84
CA SER A 146 1.07 15.84 1.25
C SER A 146 2.52 15.80 0.78
N LEU A 147 3.10 14.61 0.58
CA LEU A 147 4.45 14.45 0.02
C LEU A 147 4.51 14.68 -1.49
N ILE A 148 3.36 14.56 -2.17
CA ILE A 148 3.27 14.74 -3.63
C ILE A 148 2.98 16.19 -3.98
N LYS A 149 2.11 16.87 -3.21
CA LYS A 149 1.63 18.23 -3.48
C LYS A 149 2.76 19.24 -3.39
#